data_AF-A0A815TKN0-F1
#
_entry.id   AF-A0A815TKN0-F1
#
_cell.length_a   1.000
_cell.length_b   1.000
_cell.length_c   1.000
_cell.angle_alpha   90.00
_cell.angle_beta   90.00
_cell.angle_gamma   90.00
#
_symmetry.space_group_name_H-M   'P 1'
#
loop_
_entity.id
_entity.type
_entity.pdbx_description
1 polymer ?
#
loop_
_entity_poly.entity_id
_entity_poly.type
_entity_poly.pdbx_seq_one_letter_code
_entity_poly.pdbx_strand_id
1 'polypeptide(L)'
;MLRYEECKSDEPVIYNLTLEQLKLSNKLKKLCDTFRLNTYKTISHYKDDIEPMVKTLRILSKDTPIYISSGDKGRAVVILDKADFITKIESTLNDTKTFKERKIDPTSKKEDILQEKLLKLNKSGFISDVEYRYARPVGSQPGKAYGLPKIHTKDLPLGPIIDL
;
A
#
# COMPACT_ATOMS: atom_id res chain seq x y z
N MET A 1 14.68 0.83 1.81
CA MET A 1 13.45 0.15 2.25
C MET A 1 13.67 -0.25 3.70
N LEU A 2 13.16 0.54 4.64
CA LEU A 2 13.26 0.22 6.07
C LEU A 2 12.28 -0.92 6.36
N ARG A 3 12.78 -2.02 6.92
CA ARG A 3 11.97 -3.13 7.42
C ARG A 3 11.60 -2.77 8.86
N TYR A 4 10.33 -2.57 9.12
CA TYR A 4 9.81 -2.45 10.48
C TYR A 4 9.59 -3.87 11.00
N GLU A 5 10.27 -4.23 12.07
CA GLU A 5 9.90 -5.38 12.91
C GLU A 5 8.90 -4.89 13.95
N GLU A 6 7.88 -5.70 14.27
CA GLU A 6 7.01 -5.46 15.42
C GLU A 6 7.89 -5.28 16.67
N CYS A 7 7.93 -4.07 17.23
CA CYS A 7 8.35 -3.90 18.60
C CYS A 7 7.40 -4.75 19.44
N LYS A 8 7.92 -5.77 20.10
CA LYS A 8 7.17 -6.49 21.15
C LYS A 8 6.71 -5.44 22.15
N SER A 9 5.42 -5.08 22.11
CA SER A 9 4.82 -4.35 23.21
C SER A 9 4.83 -5.32 24.39
N ASP A 10 5.58 -5.00 25.44
CA ASP A 10 5.60 -5.78 26.68
C ASP A 10 4.26 -5.68 27.45
N GLU A 11 3.25 -4.99 26.90
CA GLU A 11 1.88 -5.11 27.38
C GLU A 11 1.31 -6.49 26.99
N PRO A 12 0.98 -7.35 27.97
CA PRO A 12 0.32 -8.59 27.65
C PRO A 12 -1.06 -8.27 27.08
N VAL A 13 -1.22 -8.43 25.77
CA VAL A 13 -2.54 -8.44 25.14
C VAL A 13 -3.23 -9.73 25.60
N ILE A 14 -3.87 -9.66 26.77
CA ILE A 14 -4.68 -10.74 27.30
C ILE A 14 -5.99 -10.73 26.52
N TYR A 15 -6.05 -11.53 25.47
CA TYR A 15 -7.32 -11.85 24.85
C TYR A 15 -8.13 -12.68 25.86
N ASN A 16 -9.06 -12.04 26.57
CA ASN A 16 -10.02 -12.70 27.47
C ASN A 16 -11.03 -13.55 26.67
N LEU A 17 -10.52 -14.54 25.94
CA LEU A 17 -11.30 -15.47 25.14
C LEU A 17 -11.82 -16.59 26.06
N THR A 18 -13.09 -16.90 25.93
CA THR A 18 -13.66 -18.09 26.59
C THR A 18 -13.00 -19.35 26.04
N LEU A 19 -13.06 -20.45 26.80
CA LEU A 19 -12.59 -21.77 26.37
C LEU A 19 -13.20 -22.19 25.01
N GLU A 20 -14.44 -21.80 24.74
CA GLU A 20 -15.12 -22.07 23.48
C GLU A 20 -14.55 -21.22 22.33
N GLN A 21 -14.34 -19.92 22.56
CA GLN A 21 -13.70 -19.03 21.59
C GLN A 21 -12.26 -19.46 21.28
N LEU A 22 -11.52 -19.94 22.29
CA LEU A 22 -10.17 -20.47 22.09
C LEU A 22 -10.17 -21.76 21.25
N LYS A 23 -11.14 -22.66 21.47
CA LYS A 23 -11.32 -23.85 20.62
C LYS A 23 -11.64 -23.47 19.18
N LEU A 24 -12.53 -22.50 18.96
CA LEU A 24 -12.90 -22.00 17.64
C LEU A 24 -11.71 -21.34 16.93
N SER A 25 -10.97 -20.49 17.64
CA SER A 25 -9.76 -19.83 17.14
C SER A 25 -8.71 -20.84 16.68
N ASN A 26 -8.46 -21.89 17.49
CA ASN A 26 -7.54 -22.95 17.11
C ASN A 26 -8.03 -23.76 15.89
N LYS A 27 -9.33 -24.00 15.76
CA LYS A 27 -9.91 -24.66 14.58
C LYS A 27 -9.74 -23.80 13.32
N LEU A 28 -10.01 -22.49 13.42
CA LEU A 28 -9.81 -21.53 12.33
C LEU A 28 -8.34 -21.46 11.93
N LYS A 29 -7.42 -21.41 12.89
CA LYS A 29 -5.98 -21.41 12.65
C LYS A 29 -5.54 -22.65 11.86
N LYS A 30 -5.98 -23.84 12.28
CA LYS A 30 -5.69 -25.10 11.56
C LYS A 30 -6.24 -25.10 10.12
N LEU A 31 -7.44 -24.57 9.91
CA LEU A 31 -8.04 -24.41 8.59
C LEU A 31 -7.19 -23.47 7.71
N CYS A 32 -6.80 -22.32 8.25
CA CYS A 32 -5.93 -21.36 7.57
C CYS A 32 -4.56 -21.96 7.22
N ASP A 33 -3.94 -22.69 8.16
CA ASP A 33 -2.65 -23.34 7.93
C ASP A 33 -2.75 -24.41 6.83
N THR A 34 -3.82 -25.20 6.84
CA THR A 34 -4.08 -26.22 5.81
C THR A 34 -4.29 -25.57 4.44
N PHE A 35 -5.10 -24.52 4.35
CA PHE A 35 -5.30 -23.76 3.12
C PHE A 35 -3.98 -23.17 2.61
N ARG A 36 -3.18 -22.59 3.51
CA ARG A 36 -1.87 -22.02 3.18
C ARG A 36 -0.92 -23.08 2.63
N LEU A 37 -0.81 -24.24 3.27
CA LEU A 37 0.05 -25.34 2.79
C LEU A 37 -0.40 -25.87 1.43
N ASN A 38 -1.71 -26.03 1.23
CA ASN A 38 -2.24 -26.49 -0.06
C ASN A 38 -2.00 -25.47 -1.17
N THR A 39 -2.20 -24.18 -0.90
CA THR A 39 -1.91 -23.12 -1.88
C THR A 39 -0.42 -23.06 -2.23
N TYR A 40 0.50 -23.22 -1.26
CA TYR A 40 1.93 -23.32 -1.57
C TYR A 40 2.26 -24.50 -2.48
N LYS A 41 1.68 -25.68 -2.22
CA LYS A 41 1.87 -26.86 -3.09
C LYS A 41 1.37 -26.60 -4.51
N THR A 42 0.16 -26.05 -4.66
CA THR A 42 -0.39 -25.70 -5.96
C THR A 42 0.47 -24.67 -6.69
N ILE A 43 0.91 -23.60 -6.01
CA ILE A 43 1.76 -22.57 -6.63
C ILE A 43 3.13 -23.15 -7.02
N SER A 44 3.69 -24.07 -6.22
CA SER A 44 4.96 -24.71 -6.54
C SER A 44 4.91 -25.55 -7.81
N HIS A 45 3.75 -26.13 -8.15
CA HIS A 45 3.56 -26.88 -9.39
C HIS A 45 3.66 -25.99 -10.63
N TYR A 46 3.13 -24.76 -10.57
CA TYR A 46 3.20 -23.80 -11.69
C TYR A 46 4.48 -22.96 -11.69
N LYS A 47 5.40 -23.22 -10.75
CA LYS A 47 6.60 -22.39 -10.58
C LYS A 47 7.44 -22.37 -11.86
N ASP A 48 7.63 -23.54 -12.47
CA ASP A 48 8.44 -23.69 -13.67
C ASP A 48 7.81 -22.98 -14.89
N ASP A 49 6.48 -22.87 -14.93
CA ASP A 49 5.76 -22.11 -15.96
C ASP A 49 5.79 -20.59 -15.72
N ILE A 50 5.74 -20.17 -14.45
CA ILE A 50 5.68 -18.76 -14.05
C ILE A 50 7.07 -18.10 -14.12
N GLU A 51 8.14 -18.82 -13.81
CA GLU A 51 9.49 -18.27 -13.72
C GLU A 51 9.98 -17.64 -15.05
N PRO A 52 9.80 -18.28 -16.22
CA PRO A 52 10.10 -17.66 -17.52
C PRO A 52 9.29 -16.40 -17.76
N MET A 53 7.99 -16.43 -17.47
CA MET A 53 7.11 -15.26 -17.65
C MET A 53 7.57 -14.07 -16.80
N VAL A 54 7.93 -14.30 -15.53
CA VAL A 54 8.44 -13.26 -14.64
C VAL A 54 9.78 -12.70 -15.14
N LYS A 55 10.66 -13.56 -15.69
CA LYS A 55 11.92 -13.10 -16.31
C LYS A 55 11.64 -12.21 -17.51
N THR A 56 10.73 -12.60 -18.39
CA THR A 56 10.33 -11.79 -19.55
C THR A 56 9.74 -10.44 -19.13
N LEU A 57 8.84 -10.41 -18.14
CA LEU A 57 8.28 -9.16 -17.62
C LEU A 57 9.36 -8.24 -17.04
N ARG A 58 10.38 -8.78 -16.37
CA ARG A 58 11.52 -8.00 -15.86
C ARG A 58 12.42 -7.44 -16.96
N ILE A 59 12.51 -8.13 -18.09
CA ILE A 59 13.25 -7.64 -19.26
C ILE A 59 12.44 -6.50 -19.88
N LEU A 60 11.16 -6.72 -20.17
CA LEU A 60 10.26 -5.71 -20.73
C LEU A 60 10.14 -4.46 -19.86
N SER A 61 10.17 -4.60 -18.52
CA SER A 61 10.11 -3.45 -17.62
C SER A 61 11.32 -2.51 -17.72
N LYS A 62 12.41 -2.93 -18.37
CA LYS A 62 13.59 -2.08 -18.63
C LYS A 62 13.40 -1.22 -19.86
N ASP A 63 12.49 -1.60 -20.77
CA ASP A 63 12.21 -0.83 -21.96
C ASP A 63 11.43 0.42 -21.57
N THR A 64 11.99 1.58 -21.90
CA THR A 64 11.43 2.89 -21.51
C THR A 64 10.00 3.17 -22.01
N PRO A 65 9.54 2.69 -23.19
CA PRO A 65 8.17 2.95 -23.65
C PRO A 65 7.12 2.05 -23.01
N ILE A 66 7.52 1.01 -22.26
CA ILE A 66 6.58 0.04 -21.68
C ILE A 66 6.28 0.40 -20.24
N TYR A 67 4.99 0.42 -19.89
CA TYR A 67 4.52 0.53 -18.51
C TYR A 67 3.87 -0.79 -18.08
N ILE A 68 4.38 -1.39 -17.01
CA ILE A 68 3.86 -2.64 -16.44
C ILE A 68 3.33 -2.36 -15.05
N SER A 69 2.07 -2.72 -14.80
CA SER A 69 1.42 -2.54 -13.49
C SER A 69 0.44 -3.67 -13.20
N SER A 70 0.02 -3.79 -11.94
CA SER A 70 -1.10 -4.65 -11.56
C SER A 70 -2.43 -4.00 -11.92
N GLY A 71 -3.42 -4.81 -12.29
CA GLY A 71 -4.80 -4.34 -12.44
C GLY A 71 -5.42 -3.91 -11.10
N ASP A 72 -6.40 -3.01 -11.15
CA ASP A 72 -7.19 -2.57 -9.98
C ASP A 72 -7.93 -3.74 -9.30
N LYS A 73 -8.40 -4.70 -10.09
CA LYS A 73 -9.09 -5.90 -9.63
C LYS A 73 -8.54 -7.14 -10.32
N GLY A 74 -8.57 -8.26 -9.62
CA GLY A 74 -8.05 -9.53 -10.12
C GLY A 74 -6.52 -9.60 -10.04
N ARG A 75 -5.98 -10.83 -10.02
CA ARG A 75 -4.53 -11.06 -10.02
C ARG A 75 -3.98 -10.97 -11.45
N ALA A 76 -4.19 -9.83 -12.11
CA ALA A 76 -3.77 -9.60 -13.49
C ALA A 76 -2.58 -8.63 -13.56
N VAL A 77 -1.73 -8.86 -14.55
CA VAL A 77 -0.65 -7.95 -14.97
C VAL A 77 -1.11 -7.22 -16.22
N VAL A 78 -0.95 -5.91 -16.25
CA VAL A 78 -1.33 -5.04 -17.37
C VAL A 78 -0.06 -4.45 -17.96
N ILE A 79 0.06 -4.53 -19.29
CA ILE A 79 1.14 -3.94 -20.07
C ILE A 79 0.52 -2.83 -20.92
N LEU A 80 1.04 -1.62 -20.81
CA LEU A 80 0.55 -0.43 -21.49
C LEU A 80 1.71 0.28 -22.20
N ASP A 81 1.37 1.03 -23.24
CA ASP A 81 2.24 2.09 -23.71
C ASP A 81 2.33 3.19 -22.64
N LYS A 82 3.56 3.61 -22.34
CA LYS A 82 3.84 4.57 -21.28
C LYS A 82 3.35 5.97 -21.63
N ALA A 83 3.43 6.38 -22.89
CA ALA A 83 2.93 7.68 -23.32
C ALA A 83 1.41 7.73 -23.18
N ASP A 84 0.71 6.70 -23.65
CA ASP A 84 -0.74 6.58 -23.49
C ASP A 84 -1.17 6.58 -22.02
N PHE A 85 -0.42 5.87 -21.16
CA PHE A 85 -0.66 5.87 -19.72
C PHE A 85 -0.53 7.28 -19.12
N ILE A 86 0.55 8.00 -19.44
CA ILE A 86 0.78 9.36 -18.96
C ILE A 86 -0.34 10.29 -19.42
N THR A 87 -0.69 10.25 -20.71
CA THR A 87 -1.78 11.09 -21.26
C THR A 87 -3.11 10.82 -20.57
N LYS A 88 -3.45 9.55 -20.28
CA LYS A 88 -4.68 9.20 -19.55
C LYS A 88 -4.66 9.72 -18.11
N ILE A 89 -3.53 9.66 -17.41
CA ILE A 89 -3.42 10.19 -16.05
C ILE A 89 -3.49 11.71 -16.03
N GLU A 90 -2.77 12.38 -16.92
CA GLU A 90 -2.81 13.84 -17.03
C GLU A 90 -4.22 14.33 -17.37
N SER A 91 -4.92 13.68 -18.31
CA SER A 91 -6.31 13.98 -18.60
C SER A 91 -7.23 13.83 -17.38
N THR A 92 -6.92 12.89 -16.49
CA THR A 92 -7.70 12.67 -15.25
C THR A 92 -7.38 13.73 -14.21
N LEU A 93 -6.11 14.09 -14.03
CA LEU A 93 -5.66 15.11 -13.07
C LEU A 93 -6.00 16.54 -13.50
N ASN A 94 -6.13 16.79 -14.80
CA ASN A 94 -6.54 18.09 -15.36
C ASN A 94 -8.07 18.31 -15.29
N ASP A 95 -8.85 17.33 -14.83
CA ASP A 95 -10.28 17.53 -14.58
C ASP A 95 -10.50 18.47 -13.39
N THR A 96 -10.76 19.74 -13.69
CA THR A 96 -10.96 20.81 -12.69
C THR A 96 -12.22 20.64 -11.84
N LYS A 97 -13.14 19.75 -12.21
CA LYS A 97 -14.29 19.38 -11.36
C LYS A 97 -13.85 18.50 -10.19
N THR A 98 -12.82 17.68 -10.38
CA THR A 98 -12.38 16.67 -9.41
C THR A 98 -11.10 17.07 -8.70
N PHE A 99 -10.13 17.64 -9.43
CA PHE A 99 -8.81 18.01 -8.92
C PHE A 99 -8.57 19.51 -9.03
N LYS A 100 -7.75 20.04 -8.11
CA LYS A 100 -7.30 21.43 -8.13
C LYS A 100 -5.79 21.49 -8.01
N GLU A 101 -5.18 22.12 -9.01
CA GLU A 101 -3.74 22.37 -9.01
C GLU A 101 -3.34 23.27 -7.83
N ARG A 102 -2.24 22.89 -7.17
CA ARG A 102 -1.64 23.62 -6.05
C ARG A 102 -0.21 23.99 -6.43
N LYS A 103 0.10 25.29 -6.43
CA LYS A 103 1.45 25.79 -6.75
C LYS A 103 2.49 25.52 -5.65
N ILE A 104 2.03 25.34 -4.42
CA ILE A 104 2.87 25.17 -3.23
C ILE A 104 2.46 23.88 -2.54
N ASP A 105 3.42 23.01 -2.30
CA ASP A 105 3.22 21.80 -1.51
C ASP A 105 2.94 22.17 -0.03
N PRO A 106 1.74 21.86 0.49
CA PRO A 106 1.40 22.18 1.87
C PRO A 106 2.00 21.19 2.89
N THR A 107 2.71 20.14 2.44
CA THR A 107 3.16 19.03 3.29
C THR A 107 4.05 19.50 4.43
N SER A 108 5.11 20.26 4.15
CA SER A 108 5.99 20.81 5.20
C SER A 108 5.23 21.66 6.19
N LYS A 109 4.36 22.56 5.71
CA LYS A 109 3.56 23.42 6.59
C LYS A 109 2.62 22.62 7.50
N LYS A 110 2.03 21.55 6.99
CA LYS A 110 1.18 20.65 7.79
C LYS A 110 1.99 19.86 8.81
N GLU A 111 3.18 19.40 8.41
CA GLU A 111 4.13 18.75 9.32
C GLU A 111 4.50 19.67 10.48
N ASP A 112 4.87 20.92 10.19
CA ASP A 112 5.22 21.93 11.21
C ASP A 112 4.07 22.17 12.20
N ILE A 113 2.86 22.38 11.68
CA ILE A 113 1.65 22.57 12.52
C ILE A 113 1.39 21.35 13.41
N LEU A 114 1.59 20.13 12.89
CA LEU A 114 1.42 18.91 13.67
C LEU A 114 2.50 18.78 14.75
N GLN A 115 3.77 19.04 14.41
CA GLN A 115 4.86 19.02 15.38
C GLN A 115 4.66 20.04 16.50
N GLU A 116 4.20 21.26 16.19
CA GLU A 116 3.86 22.27 17.19
C GLU A 116 2.76 21.79 18.16
N LYS A 117 1.71 21.15 17.64
CA LYS A 117 0.63 20.59 18.45
C LYS A 117 1.13 19.46 19.35
N LEU A 118 1.91 18.54 18.81
CA LEU A 118 2.50 17.44 19.58
C LEU A 118 3.43 17.96 20.66
N LEU A 119 4.22 19.00 20.38
CA LEU A 119 5.11 19.61 21.36
C LEU A 119 4.32 20.25 22.51
N LYS A 120 3.20 20.91 22.21
CA LYS A 120 2.31 21.48 23.24
C LYS A 120 1.72 20.38 24.14
N LEU A 121 1.27 19.27 23.56
CA LEU A 121 0.73 18.12 24.32
C LEU A 121 1.78 17.46 25.22
N ASN A 122 3.02 17.35 24.73
CA ASN A 122 4.13 16.82 25.55
C ASN A 122 4.43 17.78 26.72
N LYS A 123 4.54 19.08 26.44
CA LYS A 123 4.78 20.10 27.47
C LYS A 123 3.67 20.20 28.52
N SER A 124 2.43 19.89 28.16
CA SER A 124 1.31 19.85 29.11
C SER A 124 1.23 18.53 29.89
N GLY A 125 2.12 17.56 29.63
CA GLY A 125 2.11 16.24 30.25
C GLY A 125 0.95 15.34 29.78
N PHE A 126 0.28 15.67 28.68
CA PHE A 126 -0.82 14.86 28.14
C PHE A 126 -0.32 13.61 27.41
N ILE A 127 0.85 13.71 26.78
CA ILE A 127 1.58 12.57 26.20
C ILE A 127 2.98 12.50 26.83
N SER A 128 3.50 11.29 26.96
CA SER A 128 4.87 11.02 27.37
C SER A 128 5.88 11.36 26.27
N ASP A 129 7.15 11.49 26.63
CA ASP A 129 8.24 11.67 25.66
C ASP A 129 8.34 10.51 24.65
N VAL A 130 7.97 9.30 25.06
CA VAL A 130 7.97 8.12 24.18
C VAL A 130 6.87 8.27 23.13
N GLU A 131 5.65 8.59 23.54
CA GLU A 131 4.51 8.83 22.65
C GLU A 131 4.76 10.03 21.72
N TYR A 132 5.36 11.10 22.24
CA TYR A 132 5.76 12.25 21.44
C TYR A 132 6.73 11.85 20.33
N ARG A 133 7.82 11.13 20.65
CA ARG A 133 8.80 10.69 19.65
C ARG A 133 8.19 9.75 18.62
N TYR A 134 7.25 8.89 19.03
CA TYR A 134 6.56 7.98 18.12
C TYR A 134 5.60 8.71 17.17
N ALA A 135 4.84 9.69 17.68
CA ALA A 135 3.86 10.42 16.91
C ALA A 135 4.45 11.55 16.06
N ARG A 136 5.68 12.02 16.38
CA ARG A 136 6.31 13.15 15.69
C ARG A 136 6.65 12.80 14.23
N PRO A 137 6.01 13.45 13.24
CA PRO A 137 6.37 13.26 11.84
C PRO A 137 7.77 13.83 11.55
N VAL A 138 8.51 13.17 10.65
CA VAL A 138 9.81 13.65 10.15
C VAL A 138 9.91 13.37 8.66
N GLY A 139 10.13 14.42 7.86
CA GLY A 139 10.44 14.28 6.44
C GLY A 139 9.25 13.80 5.61
N SER A 140 8.05 14.31 5.92
CA SER A 140 6.81 13.97 5.23
C SER A 140 6.92 14.32 3.74
N GLN A 141 6.40 13.45 2.89
CA GLN A 141 6.30 13.67 1.45
C GLN A 141 4.83 13.77 1.03
N PRO A 142 4.51 14.56 0.01
CA PRO A 142 3.17 14.56 -0.55
C PRO A 142 2.88 13.19 -1.17
N GLY A 143 1.62 12.78 -1.09
CA GLY A 143 1.17 11.56 -1.74
C GLY A 143 1.38 11.63 -3.25
N LYS A 144 1.79 10.52 -3.84
CA LYS A 144 1.98 10.35 -5.28
C LYS A 144 0.70 9.83 -5.90
N ALA A 145 0.25 10.49 -6.97
CA ALA A 145 -0.86 10.01 -7.76
C ALA A 145 -0.38 9.00 -8.81
N TYR A 146 -1.09 7.89 -8.94
CA TYR A 146 -0.91 6.93 -10.03
C TYR A 146 -2.25 6.32 -10.45
N GLY A 147 -2.26 5.61 -11.58
CA GLY A 147 -3.46 4.99 -12.13
C GLY A 147 -3.39 3.47 -12.10
N LEU A 148 -4.41 2.82 -11.53
CA LEU A 148 -4.59 1.38 -11.68
C LEU A 148 -5.57 1.09 -12.82
N PRO A 149 -5.21 0.28 -13.82
CA PRO A 149 -6.11 -0.06 -14.92
C PRO A 149 -7.32 -0.88 -14.45
N LYS A 150 -8.53 -0.42 -14.77
CA LYS A 150 -9.76 -1.15 -14.52
C LYS A 150 -9.98 -2.20 -15.61
N ILE A 151 -9.38 -3.38 -15.42
CA ILE A 151 -9.38 -4.48 -16.40
C ILE A 151 -10.77 -5.04 -16.77
N HIS A 152 -11.80 -4.73 -15.97
CA HIS A 152 -13.17 -5.21 -16.14
C HIS A 152 -14.07 -4.21 -16.90
N THR A 153 -13.54 -3.08 -17.34
CA THR A 153 -14.28 -2.03 -18.03
C THR A 153 -13.73 -1.86 -19.45
N LYS A 154 -14.62 -1.59 -20.41
CA LYS A 154 -14.24 -1.28 -21.79
C LYS A 154 -13.27 -0.08 -21.80
N ASP A 155 -12.27 -0.13 -22.69
CA ASP A 155 -11.24 0.90 -22.88
C ASP A 155 -10.19 1.06 -21.75
N LEU A 156 -10.22 0.17 -20.73
CA LEU A 156 -9.31 0.13 -19.58
C LEU A 156 -9.06 1.53 -18.97
N PRO A 157 -10.10 2.19 -18.43
CA PRO A 157 -9.92 3.46 -17.74
C PRO A 157 -9.01 3.29 -16.53
N LEU A 158 -8.20 4.32 -16.23
CA LEU A 158 -7.33 4.34 -15.06
C LEU A 158 -8.12 4.83 -13.85
N GLY A 159 -8.13 4.05 -12.77
CA GLY A 159 -8.59 4.50 -11.45
C GLY A 159 -7.48 5.29 -10.77
N PRO A 160 -7.64 6.61 -10.51
CA PRO A 160 -6.62 7.38 -9.82
C PRO A 160 -6.54 6.94 -8.34
N ILE A 161 -5.33 6.63 -7.89
CA ILE A 161 -4.98 6.31 -6.51
C ILE A 161 -3.95 7.34 -6.04
N ILE A 162 -4.08 7.78 -4.78
CA ILE A 162 -3.11 8.64 -4.11
C ILE A 162 -2.52 7.81 -2.96
N ASP A 163 -1.20 7.66 -2.95
CA ASP A 163 -0.47 6.83 -1.97
C ASP A 163 0.74 7.58 -1.42
N LEU A 164 1.18 7.24 -0.20
CA LEU A 164 2.23 7.94 0.55
C LEU A 164 3.57 7.19 0.53
#